data_AF-A0A524GMZ5-F1
#
_entry.id   AF-A0A524GMZ5-F1
#
_cell.length_a   1.000
_cell.length_b   1.000
_cell.length_c   1.000
_cell.angle_alpha   90.00
_cell.angle_beta   90.00
_cell.angle_gamma   90.00
#
_symmetry.space_group_name_H-M   'P 1'
#
loop_
_entity.id
_entity.type
_entity.pdbx_description
1 polymer ?
#
loop_
_entity_poly.entity_id
_entity_poly.type
_entity_poly.pdbx_seq_one_letter_code
_entity_poly.pdbx_strand_id
1 'polypeptide(L)'
;MTNNMWKIFLIFLLASCGSSNGGYPDQPPAPQPFPQPGNGELTFNSDIKPLLNSYCAECHSDATFISSEASFLSSKAPTRIENKSMPQRQGKNAAKFGDAQRAIFAEFVADKK
;
A
#
# COMPACT_ATOMS: atom_id res chain seq x y z
N MET A 1 -54.86 7.34 -26.30
CA MET A 1 -54.92 6.08 -25.53
C MET A 1 -53.54 5.92 -24.88
N THR A 2 -53.32 6.61 -23.76
CA THR A 2 -53.28 6.08 -22.36
C THR A 2 -52.06 5.18 -22.10
N ASN A 3 -51.24 5.31 -21.06
CA ASN A 3 -50.95 6.30 -20.01
C ASN A 3 -49.81 5.66 -19.17
N ASN A 4 -48.84 6.46 -18.73
CA ASN A 4 -48.17 6.43 -17.43
C ASN A 4 -48.10 5.09 -16.64
N MET A 5 -46.91 4.46 -16.59
CA MET A 5 -46.56 3.47 -15.56
C MET A 5 -45.21 3.80 -14.90
N TRP A 6 -45.01 5.10 -14.65
CA TRP A 6 -44.10 5.65 -13.64
C TRP A 6 -44.96 5.81 -12.37
N LYS A 7 -44.41 5.38 -11.23
CA LYS A 7 -44.89 5.56 -9.84
C LYS A 7 -45.72 4.38 -9.36
N ILE A 8 -45.08 3.50 -8.60
CA ILE A 8 -45.53 2.87 -7.34
C ILE A 8 -44.62 1.66 -7.18
N PHE A 9 -43.54 1.81 -6.43
CA PHE A 9 -43.02 0.77 -5.53
C PHE A 9 -41.99 1.44 -4.61
N LEU A 10 -42.49 2.46 -3.90
CA LEU A 10 -41.87 3.04 -2.72
C LEU A 10 -42.64 2.43 -1.55
N ILE A 11 -41.91 1.96 -0.53
CA ILE A 11 -42.37 1.45 0.77
C ILE A 11 -42.44 -0.09 0.88
N PHE A 12 -41.30 -0.70 1.21
CA PHE A 12 -41.24 -1.79 2.19
C PHE A 12 -40.20 -1.42 3.24
N LEU A 13 -40.62 -0.58 4.17
CA LEU A 13 -39.97 -0.35 5.45
C LEU A 13 -40.40 -1.51 6.36
N LEU A 14 -39.45 -2.30 6.88
CA LEU A 14 -39.37 -2.75 8.29
C LEU A 14 -38.54 -4.04 8.45
N ALA A 15 -37.58 -3.93 9.36
CA ALA A 15 -37.08 -4.98 10.24
C ALA A 15 -36.30 -6.16 9.63
N SER A 16 -34.98 -5.99 9.58
CA SER A 16 -34.05 -7.05 10.02
C SER A 16 -32.85 -6.40 10.69
N CYS A 17 -33.00 -6.16 11.99
CA CYS A 17 -31.88 -5.95 12.89
C CYS A 17 -31.34 -7.34 13.25
N GLY A 18 -30.36 -7.84 12.49
CA GLY A 18 -29.48 -8.94 12.89
C GLY A 18 -28.06 -8.39 12.82
N SER A 19 -27.38 -8.07 13.91
CA SER A 19 -26.84 -9.02 14.90
C SER A 19 -26.12 -10.19 14.24
N SER A 20 -24.99 -9.90 13.62
CA SER A 20 -23.93 -10.88 13.39
C SER A 20 -22.62 -10.26 13.87
N ASN A 21 -22.26 -10.63 15.11
CA ASN A 21 -20.89 -10.63 15.61
C ASN A 21 -20.08 -11.60 14.74
N GLY A 22 -19.70 -11.17 13.55
CA GLY A 22 -18.68 -11.83 12.74
C GLY A 22 -17.35 -11.27 13.17
N GLY A 23 -16.58 -12.06 13.91
CA GLY A 23 -15.18 -11.77 14.20
C GLY A 23 -14.41 -11.65 12.89
N TYR A 24 -14.28 -10.43 12.38
CA TYR A 24 -13.29 -10.15 11.36
C TYR A 24 -11.92 -10.29 12.03
N PRO A 25 -10.98 -11.08 11.48
CA PRO A 25 -9.60 -11.00 11.91
C PRO A 25 -9.19 -9.53 11.80
N ASP A 26 -8.61 -8.99 12.87
CA ASP A 26 -8.11 -7.62 12.97
C ASP A 26 -7.69 -7.11 11.60
N GLN A 27 -8.50 -6.20 11.01
CA GLN A 27 -8.13 -5.55 9.78
C GLN A 27 -6.83 -4.80 10.09
N PRO A 28 -5.68 -5.20 9.52
CA PRO A 28 -4.43 -4.57 9.87
C PRO A 28 -4.55 -3.09 9.50
N PRO A 29 -4.02 -2.16 10.32
CA PRO A 29 -4.23 -0.73 10.16
C PRO A 29 -4.16 -0.31 8.69
N ALA A 30 -5.12 0.51 8.25
CA ALA A 30 -5.05 1.12 6.93
C ALA A 30 -3.64 1.72 6.77
N PRO A 31 -2.98 1.55 5.61
CA PRO A 31 -1.71 2.21 5.35
C PRO A 31 -1.84 3.67 5.77
N GLN A 32 -1.01 4.11 6.72
CA GLN A 32 -1.03 5.52 7.07
C GLN A 32 -0.68 6.32 5.82
N PRO A 33 -1.26 7.53 5.63
CA PRO A 33 -0.82 8.42 4.58
C PRO A 33 0.68 8.58 4.74
N PHE A 34 1.45 8.06 3.78
CA PHE A 34 2.84 8.44 3.69
C PHE A 34 2.86 9.94 3.42
N PRO A 35 3.84 10.68 3.97
CA PRO A 35 4.09 12.03 3.50
C PRO A 35 4.14 11.96 1.98
N GLN A 36 3.15 12.58 1.33
CA GLN A 36 3.27 12.87 -0.07
C GLN A 36 4.52 13.76 -0.16
N PRO A 37 5.45 13.53 -1.10
CA PRO A 37 6.63 14.36 -1.20
C PRO A 37 6.14 15.80 -1.19
N GLY A 38 6.47 16.54 -0.12
CA GLY A 38 6.41 17.99 -0.19
C GLY A 38 7.36 18.40 -1.30
N ASN A 39 7.40 19.67 -1.66
CA ASN A 39 8.35 20.17 -2.67
C ASN A 39 9.85 20.06 -2.22
N GLY A 40 10.21 19.12 -1.34
CA GLY A 40 11.54 18.83 -0.84
C GLY A 40 12.05 17.47 -1.30
N GLU A 41 13.38 17.35 -1.33
CA GLU A 41 14.13 16.16 -1.76
C GLU A 41 13.79 14.93 -0.89
N LEU A 42 13.52 13.80 -1.53
CA LEU A 42 13.33 12.52 -0.83
C LEU A 42 14.64 12.09 -0.18
N THR A 43 14.61 11.74 1.11
CA THR A 43 15.79 11.22 1.81
C THR A 43 15.63 9.76 2.18
N PHE A 44 16.75 9.04 2.22
CA PHE A 44 16.72 7.63 2.58
C PHE A 44 16.14 7.41 3.98
N ASN A 45 16.51 8.22 4.97
CA ASN A 45 16.11 7.99 6.36
C ASN A 45 14.64 8.34 6.63
N SER A 46 14.10 9.38 6.01
CA SER A 46 12.71 9.81 6.22
C SER A 46 11.71 9.05 5.36
N ASP A 47 12.07 8.75 4.10
CA ASP A 47 11.07 8.34 3.11
C ASP A 47 11.22 6.87 2.72
N ILE A 48 12.47 6.40 2.59
CA ILE A 48 12.76 5.07 2.05
C ILE A 48 12.88 4.02 3.15
N LYS A 49 13.65 4.30 4.19
CA LYS A 49 13.91 3.36 5.28
C LYS A 49 12.63 2.92 6.00
N PRO A 50 11.63 3.80 6.26
CA PRO A 50 10.35 3.35 6.83
C PRO A 50 9.57 2.41 5.91
N LEU A 51 9.60 2.64 4.58
CA LEU A 51 8.99 1.74 3.61
C LEU A 51 9.69 0.37 3.59
N LEU A 52 11.02 0.36 3.59
CA LEU A 52 11.80 -0.87 3.65
C LEU A 52 11.52 -1.66 4.93
N ASN A 53 11.43 -0.98 6.08
CA ASN A 53 11.10 -1.62 7.36
C ASN A 53 9.65 -2.14 7.41
N SER A 54 8.70 -1.41 6.82
CA SER A 54 7.28 -1.76 6.89
C SER A 54 6.91 -2.92 5.96
N TYR A 55 7.53 -2.96 4.77
CA TYR A 55 7.13 -3.88 3.71
C TYR A 55 8.18 -4.94 3.41
N CYS A 56 9.46 -4.58 3.38
CA CYS A 56 10.52 -5.50 2.96
C CYS A 56 11.00 -6.35 4.13
N ALA A 57 11.15 -5.78 5.34
CA ALA A 57 11.68 -6.48 6.49
C ALA A 57 10.81 -7.68 6.96
N GLU A 58 9.53 -7.75 6.54
CA GLU A 58 8.68 -8.92 6.80
C GLU A 58 9.27 -10.22 6.21
N CYS A 59 9.87 -10.14 5.02
CA CYS A 59 10.49 -11.29 4.34
C CYS A 59 12.01 -11.16 4.24
N HIS A 60 12.57 -10.00 4.56
CA HIS A 60 13.97 -9.64 4.39
C HIS A 60 14.57 -9.04 5.66
N SER A 61 14.18 -9.52 6.85
CA SER A 61 14.60 -8.96 8.15
C SER A 61 16.12 -8.81 8.31
N ASP A 62 16.89 -9.76 7.77
CA ASP A 62 18.35 -9.78 7.87
C ASP A 62 19.06 -9.25 6.62
N ALA A 63 18.31 -8.68 5.67
CA ALA A 63 18.87 -8.25 4.41
C ALA A 63 19.60 -6.90 4.55
N THR A 64 20.87 -6.88 4.15
CA THR A 64 21.74 -5.71 4.26
C THR A 64 21.21 -4.49 3.49
N PHE A 65 20.39 -4.67 2.45
CA PHE A 65 19.84 -3.54 1.69
C PHE A 65 18.89 -2.65 2.50
N ILE A 66 18.39 -3.10 3.66
CA ILE A 66 17.51 -2.32 4.54
C ILE A 66 18.31 -1.39 5.47
N SER A 67 19.60 -1.64 5.67
CA SER A 67 20.39 -0.97 6.71
C SER A 67 20.83 0.46 6.33
N SER A 68 21.10 0.72 5.06
CA SER A 68 21.65 2.00 4.59
C SER A 68 21.30 2.31 3.13
N GLU A 69 21.39 3.60 2.77
CA GLU A 69 21.19 4.09 1.41
C GLU A 69 22.13 3.42 0.41
N ALA A 70 23.43 3.41 0.72
CA ALA A 70 24.44 2.79 -0.12
C ALA A 70 24.15 1.30 -0.35
N SER A 71 23.72 0.58 0.68
CA SER A 71 23.34 -0.83 0.57
C SER A 71 22.06 -1.03 -0.24
N PHE A 72 21.09 -0.11 -0.14
CA PHE A 72 19.88 -0.16 -0.96
C PHE A 72 20.20 0.05 -2.44
N LEU A 73 20.91 1.13 -2.77
CA LEU A 73 21.24 1.53 -4.14
C LEU A 73 22.16 0.52 -4.85
N SER A 74 23.08 -0.12 -4.12
CA SER A 74 23.96 -1.18 -4.66
C SER A 74 23.30 -2.56 -4.77
N SER A 75 22.11 -2.73 -4.21
CA SER A 75 21.40 -4.01 -4.23
C SER A 75 20.60 -4.22 -5.53
N LYS A 76 19.99 -5.39 -5.66
CA LYS A 76 18.99 -5.68 -6.71
C LYS A 76 17.59 -5.17 -6.36
N ALA A 77 17.37 -4.64 -5.15
CA ALA A 77 16.05 -4.21 -4.71
C ALA A 77 15.45 -3.10 -5.58
N PRO A 78 16.17 -2.01 -5.93
CA PRO A 78 15.66 -0.96 -6.82
C PRO A 78 15.12 -1.54 -8.14
N THR A 79 15.92 -2.33 -8.85
CA THR A 79 15.53 -2.95 -10.12
C THR A 79 14.34 -3.91 -9.97
N ARG A 80 14.25 -4.64 -8.85
CA ARG A 80 13.14 -5.57 -8.58
C ARG A 80 11.83 -4.86 -8.25
N ILE A 81 11.91 -3.69 -7.62
CA ILE A 81 10.76 -2.83 -7.35
C ILE A 81 10.28 -2.20 -8.66
N GLU A 82 11.21 -1.68 -9.46
CA GLU A 82 10.95 -1.07 -10.77
C GLU A 82 10.29 -2.04 -11.75
N ASN A 83 10.83 -3.25 -11.88
CA ASN A 83 10.29 -4.27 -12.79
C ASN A 83 9.09 -5.05 -12.21
N LYS A 84 8.57 -4.64 -11.04
CA LYS A 84 7.44 -5.26 -10.34
C LYS A 84 7.63 -6.75 -10.02
N SER A 85 8.87 -7.24 -9.95
CA SER A 85 9.17 -8.61 -9.47
C SER A 85 9.13 -8.74 -7.95
N MET A 86 9.13 -7.61 -7.24
CA MET A 86 8.83 -7.52 -5.81
C MET A 86 7.75 -6.46 -5.53
N PRO A 87 6.87 -6.70 -4.55
CA PRO A 87 6.81 -7.90 -3.70
C PRO A 87 6.18 -9.10 -4.41
N GLN A 88 6.59 -10.31 -4.04
CA GLN A 88 5.81 -11.51 -4.33
C GLN A 88 4.56 -11.48 -3.45
N ARG A 89 3.43 -12.05 -3.88
CA ARG A 89 2.14 -12.03 -3.13
C ARG A 89 2.19 -12.69 -1.74
N GLN A 90 3.35 -13.15 -1.29
CA GLN A 90 3.59 -13.77 0.00
C GLN A 90 4.03 -12.68 1.00
N GLY A 91 3.20 -12.43 2.02
CA GLY A 91 3.44 -11.42 3.06
C GLY A 91 2.18 -10.61 3.40
N LYS A 92 1.94 -10.35 4.68
CA LYS A 92 0.80 -9.58 5.18
C LYS A 92 0.83 -8.14 4.66
N ASN A 93 2.02 -7.57 4.54
CA ASN A 93 2.23 -6.21 4.05
C ASN A 93 2.57 -6.18 2.55
N ALA A 94 2.96 -7.29 1.94
CA ALA A 94 3.21 -7.39 0.50
C ALA A 94 2.01 -6.94 -0.34
N ALA A 95 0.79 -7.32 0.07
CA ALA A 95 -0.45 -6.91 -0.58
C ALA A 95 -0.74 -5.40 -0.48
N LYS A 96 -0.11 -4.71 0.48
CA LYS A 96 -0.26 -3.26 0.72
C LYS A 96 0.82 -2.43 0.02
N PHE A 97 1.86 -3.05 -0.52
CA PHE A 97 2.88 -2.37 -1.32
C PHE A 97 2.39 -2.21 -2.78
N GLY A 98 1.82 -1.04 -3.04
CA GLY A 98 1.19 -0.69 -4.30
C GLY A 98 2.05 0.21 -5.18
N ASP A 99 1.42 0.77 -6.22
CA ASP A 99 2.08 1.66 -7.18
C ASP A 99 2.53 2.98 -6.53
N ALA A 100 1.84 3.45 -5.48
CA ALA A 100 2.24 4.65 -4.73
C ALA A 100 3.60 4.45 -4.05
N GLN A 101 3.82 3.34 -3.36
CA GLN A 101 5.13 3.05 -2.75
C GLN A 101 6.21 2.88 -3.82
N ARG A 102 5.91 2.16 -4.91
CA ARG A 102 6.83 2.02 -6.04
C ARG A 102 7.26 3.37 -6.62
N ALA A 103 6.33 4.32 -6.75
CA ALA A 103 6.64 5.66 -7.24
C ALA A 103 7.64 6.40 -6.35
N ILE A 104 7.48 6.32 -5.03
CA ILE A 104 8.43 6.93 -4.06
C ILE A 104 9.83 6.33 -4.23
N PHE A 105 9.94 5.01 -4.36
CA PHE A 105 11.23 4.36 -4.62
C PHE A 105 11.84 4.78 -5.96
N ALA A 106 11.01 4.88 -7.01
CA ALA A 106 11.47 5.25 -8.33
C ALA A 106 12.00 6.70 -8.36
N GLU A 107 11.29 7.63 -7.73
CA GLU A 107 11.69 9.03 -7.60
C GLU A 107 13.01 9.17 -6.84
N PHE A 108 13.13 8.50 -5.69
CA PHE A 108 14.37 8.49 -4.91
C PHE A 108 15.55 7.91 -5.71
N VAL A 109 15.35 6.80 -6.43
CA VAL A 109 16.42 6.19 -7.24
C VAL A 109 16.80 7.06 -8.43
N ALA A 110 15.85 7.80 -9.01
CA ALA A 110 16.10 8.72 -10.10
C ALA A 110 16.94 9.93 -9.65
N ASP A 111 16.72 10.44 -8.44
CA ASP A 111 17.47 11.55 -7.86
C ASP A 111 18.95 11.21 -7.56
N LYS A 112 19.27 9.93 -7.35
CA LYS A 112 20.64 9.46 -7.03
C LYS A 112 21.48 9.02 -8.24
N LYS A 113 20.99 9.22 -9.46
CA LYS A 113 21.69 8.89 -10.73
C LYS A 113 22.23 10.13 -11.41
#